data_AF-A0A3C0PE21-F1
#
_entry.id   AF-A0A3C0PE21-F1
#
_cell.length_a   1.000
_cell.length_b   1.000
_cell.length_c   1.000
_cell.angle_alpha   90.00
_cell.angle_beta   90.00
_cell.angle_gamma   90.00
#
_symmetry.space_group_name_H-M   'P 1'
#
loop_
_entity.id
_entity.type
_entity.pdbx_description
1 polymer ?
#
loop_
_entity_poly.entity_id
_entity_poly.type
_entity_poly.pdbx_seq_one_letter_code
_entity_poly.pdbx_strand_id
1 'polypeptide(L)' 'MPKFSIAFVEPEQNSLKHKIIEAADKDVALKTFFTEEASANYSADDQGYFYFKEDFFDEATSAGSIISL' A
#
# COMPACT_ATOMS: atom_id res chain seq x y z
N MET A 1 -17.70 -6.15 6.21
CA MET A 1 -16.40 -6.41 5.55
C MET A 1 -15.30 -6.20 6.57
N PRO A 2 -14.24 -7.02 6.59
CA PRO A 2 -13.09 -6.77 7.46
C PRO A 2 -12.46 -5.40 7.17
N LYS A 3 -11.83 -4.83 8.19
CA LYS A 3 -11.11 -3.55 8.12
C LYS A 3 -9.62 -3.84 8.15
N PHE A 4 -8.88 -3.15 7.29
CA PHE A 4 -7.43 -3.23 7.22
C PHE A 4 -6.84 -1.86 7.48
N SER A 5 -5.88 -1.78 8.38
CA SER A 5 -5.06 -0.58 8.56
C SER A 5 -3.78 -0.77 7.76
N ILE A 6 -3.55 0.14 6.80
CA ILE A 6 -2.43 0.10 5.88
C ILE A 6 -1.58 1.36 6.09
N ALA A 7 -0.29 1.18 6.30
CA ALA A 7 0.72 2.23 6.38
C ALA A 7 1.78 1.99 5.30
N PHE A 8 2.21 3.05 4.64
CA PHE A 8 3.31 3.03 3.67
C PHE A 8 4.14 4.30 3.78
N VAL A 9 5.46 4.17 3.84
CA VAL A 9 6.41 5.29 3.81
C VAL A 9 6.89 5.46 2.37
N GLU A 10 6.60 6.62 1.79
CA GLU A 10 7.01 6.90 0.40
C GLU A 10 8.53 7.07 0.28
N PRO A 11 9.20 6.37 -0.64
CA PRO A 11 10.66 6.38 -0.76
C PRO A 11 11.26 7.78 -1.01
N GLU A 12 10.60 8.60 -1.82
CA GLU A 12 11.16 9.90 -2.23
C GLU A 12 10.81 11.06 -1.29
N GLN A 13 9.60 11.02 -0.69
CA GLN A 13 9.08 12.12 0.10
C GLN A 13 9.23 11.89 1.61
N ASN A 14 9.65 10.69 2.04
CA ASN A 14 9.62 10.25 3.45
C ASN A 14 8.26 10.55 4.12
N SER A 15 7.20 10.52 3.33
CA SER A 15 5.85 10.86 3.78
C SER A 15 5.14 9.57 4.17
N LEU A 16 4.50 9.57 5.34
CA LEU A 16 3.71 8.43 5.81
C LEU A 16 2.30 8.55 5.23
N LYS A 17 1.94 7.60 4.37
CA LYS A 17 0.57 7.37 3.90
C LYS A 17 -0.08 6.33 4.81
N HIS A 18 -1.21 6.67 5.40
CA HIS A 18 -1.95 5.77 6.27
C HIS A 18 -3.44 5.84 5.99
N LYS A 19 -4.08 4.67 5.88
CA LYS A 19 -5.52 4.58 5.63
C LYS A 19 -6.12 3.33 6.25
N ILE A 20 -7.39 3.43 6.62
CA ILE A 20 -8.23 2.28 6.98
C ILE A 20 -9.10 1.95 5.77
N ILE A 21 -9.03 0.70 5.29
CA ILE A 21 -9.76 0.23 4.12
C ILE A 21 -10.67 -0.93 4.52
N GLU A 22 -11.94 -0.84 4.11
CA GLU A 22 -12.88 -1.95 4.18
C GLU A 22 -12.79 -2.76 2.89
N ALA A 23 -12.44 -4.04 2.99
CA ALA A 23 -12.24 -4.91 1.84
C ALA A 23 -12.61 -6.36 2.18
N ALA A 24 -12.70 -7.24 1.16
CA ALA A 24 -12.95 -8.66 1.38
C ALA A 24 -11.72 -9.36 2.02
N ASP A 25 -10.52 -8.98 1.60
CA ASP A 25 -9.24 -9.55 2.04
C ASP A 25 -8.11 -8.51 1.94
N LYS A 26 -6.90 -8.91 2.38
CA LYS A 26 -5.71 -8.05 2.39
C LYS A 26 -5.26 -7.61 0.99
N ASP A 27 -5.37 -8.47 -0.01
CA ASP A 27 -4.91 -8.15 -1.38
C ASP A 27 -5.83 -7.10 -2.00
N VAL A 28 -7.14 -7.24 -1.82
CA VAL A 28 -8.13 -6.24 -2.24
C VAL A 28 -7.88 -4.91 -1.51
N ALA A 29 -7.64 -4.95 -0.19
CA ALA A 29 -7.34 -3.75 0.58
C ALA A 29 -6.09 -3.02 0.07
N LEU A 30 -5.02 -3.78 -0.22
CA LEU A 30 -3.75 -3.23 -0.68
C LEU A 30 -3.86 -2.63 -2.09
N LYS A 31 -4.63 -3.24 -2.99
CA LYS A 31 -4.93 -2.67 -4.32
C LYS A 31 -5.72 -1.36 -4.23
N THR A 32 -6.71 -1.31 -3.35
CA THR A 32 -7.47 -0.07 -3.09
C THR A 32 -6.55 1.02 -2.55
N PHE A 33 -5.69 0.70 -1.58
CA PHE A 33 -4.70 1.63 -1.04
C PHE A 33 -3.79 2.19 -2.13
N PHE A 34 -3.25 1.31 -2.98
CA PHE A 34 -2.39 1.71 -4.09
C PHE A 34 -3.08 2.72 -5.00
N THR A 35 -4.32 2.44 -5.38
CA THR A 35 -5.10 3.27 -6.29
C THR A 35 -5.37 4.65 -5.70
N GLU A 36 -5.70 4.72 -4.41
CA GLU A 36 -6.12 5.94 -3.73
C GLU A 36 -4.95 6.82 -3.24
N GLU A 37 -3.85 6.20 -2.77
CA GLU A 37 -2.80 6.93 -2.04
C GLU A 37 -1.41 6.84 -2.69
N ALA A 38 -1.09 5.76 -3.40
CA ALA A 38 0.27 5.51 -3.90
C ALA A 38 0.46 5.79 -5.40
N SER A 39 -0.62 5.83 -6.18
CA SER A 39 -0.59 5.99 -7.66
C SER A 39 0.08 7.28 -8.16
N ALA A 40 0.39 8.25 -7.29
CA ALA A 40 1.17 9.43 -7.66
C ALA A 40 2.65 9.11 -7.96
N ASN A 41 3.22 8.08 -7.33
CA ASN A 41 4.64 7.73 -7.48
C ASN A 41 4.86 6.46 -8.33
N TYR A 42 3.78 5.82 -8.79
CA TYR A 42 3.83 4.61 -9.60
C TYR A 42 2.91 4.76 -10.81
N SER A 43 3.18 4.01 -11.88
CA SER A 43 2.25 3.91 -12.99
C SER A 43 0.90 3.35 -12.52
N ALA A 44 -0.21 3.92 -13.00
CA ALA A 44 -1.57 3.44 -12.68
C ALA A 44 -1.95 2.18 -13.50
N ASP A 45 -1.08 1.18 -13.51
CA ASP A 45 -1.21 -0.09 -14.23
C ASP A 45 -0.72 -1.27 -13.37
N ASP A 46 -0.81 -2.48 -13.91
CA ASP A 46 -0.37 -3.71 -13.24
C ASP A 46 1.13 -3.68 -12.92
N GLN A 47 1.93 -3.00 -13.74
CA GLN A 47 3.37 -2.88 -13.54
C GLN A 47 3.69 -1.97 -12.35
N GLY A 48 3.01 -0.84 -12.23
CA GLY A 48 3.17 0.05 -11.07
C GLY A 48 2.71 -0.60 -9.78
N TYR A 49 1.60 -1.35 -9.79
CA TYR A 49 1.17 -2.12 -8.61
C TYR A 49 2.18 -3.20 -8.22
N PHE A 50 2.81 -3.85 -9.20
CA PHE A 50 3.87 -4.83 -8.95
C PHE A 50 5.05 -4.21 -8.20
N TYR A 51 5.60 -3.10 -8.70
CA TYR A 51 6.72 -2.42 -8.03
C TYR A 51 6.35 -1.86 -6.66
N PHE A 52 5.17 -1.25 -6.53
CA PHE A 52 4.67 -0.84 -5.22
C PHE A 52 4.63 -1.99 -4.23
N LYS A 53 4.21 -3.18 -4.66
CA LYS A 53 4.14 -4.35 -3.79
C LYS A 53 5.53 -4.84 -3.38
N GLU A 54 6.52 -4.80 -4.28
CA GLU A 54 7.92 -5.10 -3.92
C GLU A 54 8.43 -4.12 -2.85
N ASP A 55 8.24 -2.82 -3.04
CA ASP A 55 8.65 -1.81 -2.07
C ASP A 55 7.91 -1.94 -0.74
N PHE A 56 6.59 -2.19 -0.79
CA PHE A 56 5.76 -2.32 0.41
C PHE A 56 6.20 -3.48 1.31
N PHE A 57 6.62 -4.60 0.72
CA PHE A 57 7.05 -5.79 1.45
C PHE A 57 8.58 -5.92 1.56
N ASP A 58 9.34 -4.91 1.14
CA ASP A 58 10.79 -4.92 1.28
C ASP A 58 11.19 -4.88 2.77
N GLU A 59 11.73 -6.00 3.26
CA GLU A 59 12.16 -6.16 4.64
C GLU A 59 13.38 -5.28 4.97
N ALA A 60 14.18 -4.88 3.98
CA ALA A 60 15.36 -4.05 4.19
C ALA A 60 14.98 -2.61 4.58
N THR A 61 13.88 -2.11 4.03
CA THR A 61 13.40 -0.74 4.24
C THR A 61 12.20 -0.66 5.18
N SER A 62 11.48 -1.78 5.41
CA SER A 62 10.26 -1.85 6.22
C SER A 62 9.24 -0.77 5.82
N ALA A 63 9.11 -0.53 4.51
CA ALA A 63 8.37 0.61 3.99
C ALA A 63 6.84 0.45 4.14
N GLY A 64 6.31 -0.77 4.22
CA GLY A 64 4.88 -1.05 4.29
C GLY A 64 4.45 -1.91 5.47
N SER A 65 3.21 -1.71 5.93
CA SER A 65 2.56 -2.57 6.93
C SER A 65 1.06 -2.65 6.71
N ILE A 66 0.50 -3.86 6.85
CA ILE A 66 -0.94 -4.12 6.77
C ILE A 66 -1.40 -5.05 7.89
N ILE A 67 -2.34 -4.56 8.71
CA ILE A 67 -2.95 -5.31 9.81
C ILE A 67 -4.47 -5.40 9.64
N SER A 68 -5.05 -6.54 9.99
CA SER A 68 -6.50 -6.71 10.11
C SER A 68 -6.98 -6.22 11.46
N LEU A 69 -8.09 -5.48 11.49
CA LEU A 69 -8.75 -4.97 12.69
C LEU A 69 -9.90 -5.86 13.14
#